data_AF-A0A0M2HM20-F1
#
_entry.id   AF-A0A0M2HM20-F1
#
_cell.length_a   1.000
_cell.length_b   1.000
_cell.length_c   1.000
_cell.angle_alpha   90.00
_cell.angle_beta   90.00
_cell.angle_gamma   90.00
#
_symmetry.space_group_name_H-M   'P 1'
#
loop_
_entity.id
_entity.type
_entity.pdbx_description
1 polymer ?
#
loop_
_entity_poly.entity_id
_entity_poly.type
_entity_poly.pdbx_seq_one_letter_code
_entity_poly.pdbx_strand_id
1 'polypeptide(L)' 'MISTLVTRFDAAVQSAASPASLAQHLEGFAAIMESHFRFEERELEPLLDRLELRADPDAVFGSL' A
#
# COMPACT_ATOMS: atom_id res chain seq x y z
N MET A 1 1.92 4.63 8.37
CA MET A 1 1.85 5.65 7.28
C MET A 1 0.63 5.44 6.40
N ILE A 2 0.51 4.32 5.67
CA ILE A 2 -0.64 4.04 4.77
C ILE A 2 -1.98 4.20 5.49
N SER A 3 -2.11 3.58 6.67
CA SER A 3 -3.32 3.69 7.51
C SER A 3 -3.74 5.14 7.75
N THR A 4 -2.79 6.05 8.02
CA THR A 4 -3.08 7.47 8.22
C THR A 4 -3.64 8.15 6.97
N LEU A 5 -3.15 7.77 5.78
CA LEU A 5 -3.66 8.30 4.51
C LEU A 5 -5.08 7.78 4.23
N VAL A 6 -5.32 6.49 4.48
CA VAL A 6 -6.64 5.87 4.31
C VAL A 6 -7.66 6.47 5.28
N THR A 7 -7.30 6.63 6.57
CA THR A 7 -8.19 7.28 7.56
C THR A 7 -8.53 8.71 7.19
N ARG A 8 -7.59 9.48 6.64
CA ARG A 8 -7.84 10.86 6.19
C ARG A 8 -8.78 10.90 4.98
N PHE A 9 -8.57 10.00 4.03
CA PHE A 9 -9.46 9.87 2.87
C PHE A 9 -10.87 9.47 3.30
N ASP A 10 -11.02 8.49 4.19
CA ASP A 10 -12.31 8.09 4.75
C ASP A 10 -13.01 9.27 5.43
N ALA A 11 -12.31 10.03 6.27
CA ALA A 11 -12.88 11.25 6.90
C ALA A 11 -13.35 12.30 5.86
N ALA A 12 -12.63 12.47 4.75
CA ALA A 12 -13.04 13.37 3.66
C ALA A 12 -14.30 12.85 2.94
N VAL A 13 -14.44 11.53 2.77
CA VAL A 13 -15.66 10.91 2.23
C VAL A 13 -16.84 11.10 3.18
N GLN A 14 -16.66 10.82 4.48
CA GLN A 14 -17.72 10.93 5.49
C GLN A 14 -18.22 12.37 5.68
N SER A 15 -17.36 13.36 5.43
CA SER A 15 -17.72 14.78 5.46
C SER A 15 -18.32 15.30 4.15
N ALA A 16 -18.54 14.42 3.16
CA ALA A 16 -19.02 14.79 1.83
C ALA A 16 -18.16 15.89 1.17
N ALA A 17 -16.83 15.78 1.31
CA ALA A 17 -15.90 16.69 0.67
C ALA A 17 -16.10 16.74 -0.85
N SER A 18 -15.75 17.86 -1.46
CA SER A 18 -15.91 18.04 -2.90
C SER A 18 -15.08 17.01 -3.70
N PRO A 19 -15.51 16.65 -4.91
CA PRO A 19 -14.76 15.73 -5.77
C PRO A 19 -13.30 16.16 -6.00
N ALA A 20 -13.04 17.46 -6.11
CA ALA A 20 -11.68 17.99 -6.25
C ALA A 20 -10.81 17.73 -5.01
N SER A 21 -11.39 17.86 -3.80
CA SER A 21 -10.69 17.55 -2.56
C SER A 21 -10.39 16.05 -2.44
N LEU A 22 -11.34 15.19 -2.80
CA LEU A 22 -11.12 13.74 -2.81
C LEU A 22 -10.03 13.33 -3.83
N ALA A 23 -10.02 13.93 -5.02
CA ALA A 23 -8.99 13.71 -6.02
C ALA A 23 -7.59 14.07 -5.50
N GLN A 24 -7.46 15.20 -4.80
CA GLN A 24 -6.19 15.63 -4.21
C GLN A 24 -5.68 14.65 -3.14
N HIS A 25 -6.56 14.07 -2.33
CA HIS A 25 -6.17 13.02 -1.38
C HIS A 25 -5.65 11.77 -2.10
N LEU A 26 -6.29 11.37 -3.20
CA LEU A 26 -5.87 10.20 -3.99
C LEU A 26 -4.55 10.43 -4.73
N GLU A 27 -4.31 11.63 -5.25
CA GLU A 27 -3.01 11.99 -5.85
C GLU A 27 -1.89 11.93 -4.80
N GLY A 28 -2.12 12.49 -3.61
CA GLY A 28 -1.18 12.41 -2.50
C GLY A 28 -0.93 10.96 -2.06
N PHE A 29 -1.98 10.14 -2.01
CA PHE A 29 -1.86 8.71 -1.72
C PHE A 29 -1.00 8.00 -2.76
N ALA A 30 -1.29 8.18 -4.05
CA ALA A 30 -0.54 7.57 -5.14
C ALA A 30 0.95 7.95 -5.10
N ALA A 31 1.26 9.25 -4.89
CA ALA A 31 2.64 9.72 -4.80
C ALA A 31 3.42 9.08 -3.65
N ILE A 32 2.78 8.90 -2.48
CA ILE A 32 3.42 8.27 -1.32
C ILE A 32 3.59 6.76 -1.54
N MET A 33 2.56 6.08 -2.06
CA MET A 33 2.60 4.64 -2.31
C MET A 33 3.65 4.26 -3.36
N GLU A 34 3.80 5.07 -4.41
CA GLU A 34 4.83 4.87 -5.44
C GLU A 34 6.25 4.88 -4.83
N SER A 35 6.55 5.89 -4.01
CA SER A 35 7.83 5.98 -3.32
C SER A 35 8.04 4.83 -2.32
N HIS A 36 6.99 4.48 -1.58
CA HIS A 36 7.00 3.41 -0.60
C HIS A 36 7.28 2.05 -1.23
N PHE A 37 6.54 1.66 -2.28
CA PHE A 37 6.75 0.39 -2.96
C PHE A 37 8.10 0.31 -3.65
N ARG A 38 8.57 1.40 -4.27
CA ARG A 38 9.92 1.45 -4.86
C ARG A 38 11.02 1.26 -3.82
N PHE A 39 10.81 1.76 -2.61
CA PHE A 39 11.72 1.51 -1.49
C PHE A 39 11.66 0.04 -1.07
N GLU A 40 10.47 -0.52 -0.87
CA GLU A 40 10.29 -1.92 -0.47
C GLU A 40 10.86 -2.88 -1.49
N GLU A 41 10.63 -2.67 -2.78
CA GLU A 41 11.20 -3.48 -3.86
C GLU A 41 12.74 -3.47 -3.77
N ARG A 42 13.35 -2.28 -3.73
CA ARG A 42 14.81 -2.17 -3.63
C ARG A 42 15.40 -2.84 -2.38
N GLU A 43 14.74 -2.75 -1.24
CA GLU A 43 15.31 -3.21 0.04
C GLU A 43 14.89 -4.64 0.41
N LEU A 44 13.68 -5.09 0.07
CA LEU A 44 13.12 -6.37 0.48
C LEU A 44 13.26 -7.45 -0.59
N GLU A 45 13.12 -7.13 -1.88
CA GLU A 45 13.23 -8.13 -2.97
C GLU A 45 14.56 -8.92 -2.88
N PRO A 46 15.74 -8.27 -2.72
CA PRO A 46 17.00 -9.02 -2.64
C PRO A 46 17.17 -9.82 -1.34
N LEU A 47 16.39 -9.51 -0.30
CA LEU A 47 16.36 -10.30 0.93
C LEU A 47 15.51 -11.53 0.75
N LEU A 48 14.32 -11.36 0.17
CA LEU A 48 13.37 -12.44 -0.08
C LEU A 48 13.94 -13.45 -1.08
N ASP A 49 14.62 -13.01 -2.13
CA ASP A 49 15.30 -13.86 -3.11
C ASP A 49 16.37 -14.79 -2.48
N ARG A 50 16.93 -14.39 -1.34
CA ARG A 50 17.93 -15.20 -0.62
C ARG A 50 17.31 -16.17 0.38
N LEU A 51 16.02 -16.02 0.69
CA LEU A 51 15.34 -16.97 1.54
C LEU A 51 15.01 -18.21 0.68
N GLU A 52 15.65 -19.34 0.98
CA GLU A 52 15.26 -20.63 0.42
C GLU A 52 13.94 -21.11 1.04
N LEU A 53 12.84 -20.41 0.73
CA LEU A 53 11.51 -20.76 1.21
C LEU A 53 11.02 -22.02 0.50
N ARG A 54 11.17 -23.16 1.17
CA ARG A 54 10.64 -24.46 0.72
C ARG A 54 9.31 -24.73 1.40
N ALA A 55 8.29 -23.95 1.03
CA ALA A 55 6.92 -24.17 1.45
C ALA A 55 5.99 -23.89 0.28
N ASP A 56 4.95 -24.71 0.16
CA ASP A 56 3.86 -24.47 -0.78
C ASP A 56 3.13 -23.18 -0.37
N PRO A 57 3.08 -22.14 -1.24
CA PRO A 57 2.38 -20.90 -0.93
C PRO A 57 0.93 -21.11 -0.51
N ASP A 58 0.21 -22.08 -1.10
CA ASP A 58 -1.19 -22.35 -0.74
C ASP A 58 -1.30 -22.93 0.67
N ALA A 59 -0.28 -23.67 1.12
CA ALA A 59 -0.20 -24.18 2.49
C ALA A 59 0.14 -23.09 3.52
N VAL A 60 0.81 -22.01 3.09
CA VAL A 60 1.23 -20.90 3.98
C VAL A 60 0.24 -19.75 3.99
N PHE A 61 -0.28 -19.36 2.83
CA PHE A 61 -1.15 -18.20 2.64
C PHE A 61 -2.64 -18.58 2.48
N GLY A 62 -2.96 -19.86 2.23
CA GLY A 62 -4.31 -20.28 1.85
C GLY A 62 -4.64 -19.92 0.40
N SER A 63 -5.88 -20.18 -0.04
CA SER A 63 -6.35 -19.76 -1.37
C SER A 63 -6.36 -18.23 -1.44
N LEU A 64 -5.41 -17.67 -2.20
CA LEU A 64 -5.38 -16.25 -2.55
C LEU A 64 -6.43 -15.89 -3.61
#